data_AF-A0A497QPX7-F1
#
_entry.id   AF-A0A497QPX7-F1
#
_cell.length_a   1.000
_cell.length_b   1.000
_cell.length_c   1.000
_cell.angle_alpha   90.00
_cell.angle_beta   90.00
_cell.angle_gamma   90.00
#
_symmetry.space_group_name_H-M   'P 1'
#
loop_
_entity.id
_entity.type
_entity.pdbx_description
1 polymer ?
#
loop_
_entity_poly.entity_id
_entity_poly.type
_entity_poly.pdbx_seq_one_letter_code
_entity_poly.pdbx_strand_id
1 'polypeptide(L)' 'RSHAAAALGEMQVNGQEAVKALIETVKKDPIPSVRLEAVVALGNIGSPVVVEELTNVALNDEDVRVRSWAAEALRKIKLH' A
#
# COMPACT_ATOMS: atom_id res chain seq x y z
N ARG A 1 16.02 17.72 21.76
CA ARG A 1 15.27 18.21 20.58
C ARG A 1 15.80 17.62 19.25
N SER A 2 17.12 17.44 19.09
CA SER A 2 17.75 16.78 17.93
C SER A 2 17.34 15.31 17.73
N HIS A 3 17.28 14.51 18.80
CA HIS A 3 16.98 13.07 18.69
C HIS A 3 15.54 12.75 18.24
N ALA A 4 14.56 13.58 18.61
CA ALA A 4 13.16 13.38 18.19
C ALA A 4 12.95 13.69 16.70
N ALA A 5 13.61 14.74 16.18
CA ALA A 5 13.56 15.07 14.76
C ALA A 5 14.29 14.03 13.90
N ALA A 6 15.40 13.48 14.39
CA ALA A 6 16.11 12.38 13.74
C ALA A 6 15.28 11.09 13.72
N ALA A 7 14.69 10.70 14.85
CA ALA A 7 13.80 9.54 14.93
C ALA A 7 12.55 9.70 14.05
N LEU A 8 11.95 10.90 13.99
CA LEU A 8 10.84 11.19 13.08
C LEU A 8 11.27 11.12 11.60
N GLY A 9 12.47 11.63 11.28
CA GLY A 9 13.06 11.53 9.94
C GLY A 9 13.30 10.08 9.53
N GLU A 10 13.91 9.27 10.39
CA GLU A 10 14.16 7.84 10.14
C GLU A 10 12.84 7.04 10.03
N MET A 11 11.84 7.33 10.88
CA MET A 11 10.52 6.72 10.77
C MET A 11 9.80 7.10 9.47
N GLN A 12 9.94 8.34 8.99
CA GLN A 12 9.39 8.76 7.70
C GLN A 12 10.10 8.09 6.52
N VAL A 13 11.42 7.96 6.57
CA VAL A 13 12.21 7.25 5.54
C VAL A 13 11.82 5.77 5.51
N ASN A 14 11.75 5.12 6.67
CA ASN A 14 11.31 3.73 6.79
C ASN A 14 9.86 3.54 6.32
N GLY A 15 8.98 4.52 6.57
CA GLY A 15 7.60 4.50 6.09
C GLY A 15 7.49 4.57 4.56
N GLN A 16 8.30 5.41 3.91
CA GLN A 16 8.34 5.49 2.45
C GLN A 16 8.95 4.24 1.81
N GLU A 17 9.99 3.67 2.40
CA GLU A 17 10.56 2.41 1.94
C GLU A 17 9.60 1.23 2.10
N ALA A 18 8.88 1.16 3.22
CA ALA A 18 7.84 0.17 3.44
C ALA A 18 6.72 0.27 2.39
N VAL A 19 6.25 1.48 2.06
CA VAL A 19 5.26 1.69 1.00
C VAL A 19 5.78 1.20 -0.36
N LYS A 20 7.03 1.51 -0.71
CA LYS A 20 7.65 1.03 -1.96
C LYS A 20 7.75 -0.49 -2.01
N ALA A 21 8.18 -1.13 -0.93
CA ALA A 21 8.29 -2.59 -0.87
C ALA A 21 6.92 -3.28 -1.02
N LEU A 22 5.87 -2.71 -0.41
CA LEU A 22 4.51 -3.20 -0.54
C LEU A 22 3.97 -3.02 -1.97
N ILE A 23 4.24 -1.87 -2.62
CA ILE A 23 3.89 -1.66 -4.04
C ILE A 23 4.55 -2.73 -4.93
N GLU A 24 5.83 -2.99 -4.73
CA GLU A 24 6.55 -4.01 -5.50
C GLU A 24 5.98 -5.42 -5.28
N THR A 25 5.58 -5.73 -4.04
CA THR A 25 4.93 -6.99 -3.69
C THR A 25 3.60 -7.15 -4.44
N VAL A 26 2.77 -6.11 -4.47
CA VAL A 26 1.51 -6.10 -5.22
C VAL A 26 1.74 -6.31 -6.71
N LYS A 27 2.84 -5.82 -7.29
CA LYS A 27 3.13 -5.96 -8.72
C LYS A 27 3.65 -7.33 -9.13
N LYS A 28 4.49 -7.94 -8.28
CA LYS A 28 5.40 -9.01 -8.70
C LYS A 28 5.14 -10.33 -8.00
N ASP A 29 4.45 -10.33 -6.85
CA ASP A 29 4.30 -11.56 -6.09
C ASP A 29 3.34 -12.53 -6.81
N PRO A 30 3.77 -13.76 -7.10
CA PRO A 30 2.95 -14.72 -7.83
C PRO A 30 1.77 -15.24 -6.98
N ILE A 31 1.83 -15.13 -5.66
CA ILE A 31 0.84 -15.68 -4.74
C ILE A 31 -0.24 -14.63 -4.46
N PRO A 32 -1.52 -14.87 -4.85
CA PRO A 32 -2.57 -13.89 -4.65
C PRO A 32 -2.83 -13.51 -3.19
N SER A 33 -2.61 -14.42 -2.23
CA SER A 33 -2.77 -14.10 -0.81
C SER A 33 -1.71 -13.11 -0.31
N VAL A 34 -0.49 -13.16 -0.84
CA VAL A 34 0.57 -12.22 -0.48
C VAL A 34 0.27 -10.84 -1.07
N ARG A 35 -0.17 -10.78 -2.34
CA ARG A 35 -0.64 -9.52 -2.95
C ARG A 35 -1.81 -8.91 -2.18
N LEU A 36 -2.76 -9.75 -1.75
CA LEU A 36 -3.90 -9.32 -0.94
C LEU A 36 -3.46 -8.65 0.37
N GLU A 37 -2.55 -9.27 1.11
CA GLU A 37 -2.02 -8.71 2.36
C GLU A 37 -1.32 -7.38 2.12
N ALA A 38 -0.56 -7.26 1.04
CA ALA A 38 0.09 -6.01 0.66
C ALA A 38 -0.92 -4.91 0.31
N VAL A 39 -1.99 -5.23 -0.43
CA VAL A 39 -3.10 -4.30 -0.71
C VAL A 39 -3.76 -3.80 0.57
N VAL A 40 -4.03 -4.71 1.53
CA VAL A 40 -4.63 -4.35 2.83
C VAL A 40 -3.70 -3.42 3.61
N ALA A 41 -2.40 -3.73 3.66
CA ALA A 41 -1.41 -2.90 4.34
C ALA A 41 -1.33 -1.49 3.72
N LEU A 42 -1.28 -1.38 2.39
CA LEU A 42 -1.27 -0.10 1.68
C LEU A 42 -2.53 0.73 1.97
N GLY A 43 -3.70 0.10 2.02
CA GLY A 43 -4.96 0.75 2.39
C GLY A 43 -4.97 1.28 3.82
N ASN A 44 -4.37 0.54 4.77
CA ASN A 44 -4.25 0.97 6.16
C ASN A 44 -3.21 2.09 6.36
N ILE A 45 -2.14 2.12 5.55
CA ILE A 45 -1.17 3.22 5.55
C ILE A 45 -1.83 4.53 5.08
N GLY A 46 -2.82 4.44 4.17
CA GLY A 46 -3.60 5.61 3.76
C GLY A 46 -2.82 6.59 2.88
N SER A 47 -1.67 6.20 2.33
CA SER A 47 -0.82 7.13 1.58
C SER A 47 -1.40 7.43 0.19
N PRO A 48 -1.58 8.71 -0.20
CA PRO A 48 -2.07 9.06 -1.54
C PRO A 48 -1.19 8.53 -2.68
N VAL A 49 0.09 8.27 -2.42
CA VAL A 49 1.04 7.76 -3.43
C VAL A 49 0.64 6.37 -3.97
N VAL A 50 -0.17 5.61 -3.22
CA VAL A 50 -0.56 4.25 -3.59
C VAL A 50 -1.84 4.20 -4.44
N VAL A 51 -2.51 5.34 -4.64
CA VAL A 51 -3.82 5.42 -5.29
C VAL A 51 -3.78 4.93 -6.74
N GLU A 52 -2.76 5.33 -7.50
CA GLU A 52 -2.61 4.89 -8.89
C GLU A 52 -2.44 3.37 -8.96
N GLU A 53 -1.58 2.82 -8.10
CA GLU A 53 -1.31 1.39 -8.08
C GLU A 53 -2.53 0.57 -7.65
N LEU A 54 -3.19 0.97 -6.56
CA LEU A 54 -4.39 0.28 -6.11
C LEU A 54 -5.54 0.39 -7.14
N THR A 55 -5.59 1.47 -7.93
CA THR A 55 -6.54 1.58 -9.04
C THR A 55 -6.23 0.56 -10.14
N ASN A 56 -4.96 0.43 -10.54
CA ASN A 56 -4.53 -0.58 -11.48
C ASN A 56 -4.88 -2.00 -11.00
N VAL A 57 -4.60 -2.30 -9.73
CA VAL A 57 -4.88 -3.61 -9.11
C VAL A 57 -6.38 -3.90 -9.06
N ALA A 58 -7.20 -2.92 -8.68
CA ALA A 58 -8.65 -3.07 -8.64
C ALA A 58 -9.26 -3.41 -10.01
N LEU A 59 -8.63 -2.95 -11.09
CA LEU A 59 -9.10 -3.16 -12.46
C LEU A 59 -8.53 -4.44 -13.09
N ASN A 60 -7.27 -4.78 -12.78
CA ASN A 60 -6.49 -5.70 -13.61
C ASN A 60 -5.93 -6.92 -12.87
N ASP A 61 -5.97 -6.99 -11.53
CA ASP A 61 -5.44 -8.19 -10.84
C ASP A 61 -6.26 -9.43 -11.21
N GLU A 62 -5.57 -10.55 -11.41
CA GLU A 62 -6.19 -11.82 -11.80
C GLU A 62 -7.13 -12.38 -10.72
N ASP A 63 -6.80 -12.19 -9.43
CA ASP A 63 -7.60 -12.69 -8.30
C ASP A 63 -8.69 -11.67 -7.92
N VAL A 64 -9.94 -12.12 -7.96
CA VAL A 64 -11.11 -11.29 -7.67
C VAL A 64 -11.09 -10.70 -6.25
N ARG A 65 -10.52 -11.41 -5.28
CA ARG A 65 -10.42 -10.93 -3.89
C ARG A 65 -9.44 -9.78 -3.80
N VAL A 66 -8.31 -9.87 -4.51
CA VAL A 66 -7.32 -8.80 -4.58
C VAL A 66 -7.94 -7.56 -5.20
N ARG A 67 -8.71 -7.71 -6.29
CA ARG A 67 -9.46 -6.59 -6.91
C ARG A 67 -10.44 -5.93 -5.93
N SER A 68 -11.26 -6.72 -5.24
CA SER A 68 -12.26 -6.20 -4.29
C SER A 68 -11.62 -5.46 -3.13
N TRP A 69 -10.52 -5.98 -2.57
CA TRP A 69 -9.82 -5.32 -1.48
C TRP A 69 -9.06 -4.07 -1.91
N ALA A 70 -8.57 -4.02 -3.15
CA ALA A 70 -7.97 -2.81 -3.70
C ALA A 70 -9.00 -1.68 -3.84
N ALA A 71 -10.23 -1.99 -4.28
CA ALA A 71 -11.32 -1.03 -4.30
C ALA A 71 -11.69 -0.53 -2.89
N GLU A 72 -11.73 -1.41 -1.89
CA GLU A 72 -11.99 -1.01 -0.50
C GLU A 72 -10.84 -0.17 0.09
N ALA A 73 -9.59 -0.50 -0.22
CA ALA A 73 -8.43 0.29 0.18
C ALA A 73 -8.50 1.71 -0.42
N LEU A 74 -8.84 1.84 -1.71
CA LEU A 74 -9.06 3.14 -2.36
C LEU A 74 -10.19 3.94 -1.70
N ARG A 75 -11.29 3.28 -1.31
CA ARG A 75 -12.39 3.92 -0.60
C ARG A 75 -11.93 4.51 0.73
N LYS A 76 -11.15 3.75 1.51
CA LYS A 76 -10.57 4.22 2.78
C LYS A 76 -9.66 5.43 2.59
N ILE A 77 -8.75 5.38 1.61
CA ILE A 77 -7.82 6.47 1.32
C ILE A 77 -8.56 7.75 0.93
N LYS A 78 -9.64 7.66 0.15
CA LYS A 78 -10.42 8.84 -0.29
C LYS A 78 -11.34 9.43 0.78
N LEU A 79 -11.54 8.73 1.90
CA LEU A 79 -12.36 9.18 3.03
C LEU A 79 -11.53 9.83 4.16
N HIS A 80 -10.22 9.93 4.00
CA HIS A 80 -9.30 10.61 4.92
C HIS A 80 -8.73 11.85 4.24
#